data_AF-A0A9D8IT25-F1
#
_entry.id   AF-A0A9D8IT25-F1
#
_cell.length_a   1.000
_cell.length_b   1.000
_cell.length_c   1.000
_cell.angle_alpha   90.00
_cell.angle_beta   90.00
_cell.angle_gamma   90.00
#
_symmetry.space_group_name_H-M   'P 1'
#
loop_
_entity.id
_entity.type
_entity.pdbx_description
1 polymer ?
#
loop_
_entity_poly.entity_id
_entity_poly.type
_entity_poly.pdbx_seq_one_letter_code
_entity_poly.pdbx_strand_id
1 'polypeptide(L)'
;WDAKKRERRPYRGVGVAAAMHGSGSYAIPGANTSMATIDLFADGRARVRFGGADAGTGQRTILAQIAAEELGLAFEKVEIVTMDSERTPVDQGAWSSRGTHMGGHAVRKAARELAERLRAGEAVPAGGVLTHESSYVDPVMEPVGASKTPNFSASYTFAAHACEVEVDPATGKVTVLDYVAAHDIGRAINPTLVEGQIIGGVAMGLGAALGEELIYEGGSPVNPAYVHYALPRAADMPRVRPILIEEGDPAGPYGAKSIGELGVVPAAPALANAVYDAVGVRIRDLPITPDKVLRALAEKEGRRPRAHRVWARPDRWEIELIRRAYRLGLHWLLDRIGTRFARRLAVPPIASVEAPPTLRGALDALARHDGAAAPIGGGTDLLLQRRQGLTAATRLVSLREIEELGAVRADGGGVEFGAGVTLAALARELGERVPLIAESVGTIASAQVRAVATVGGNLVQQKRCWFFRSGFDCYKRGGVTCPCYAVEGDHRFYHAALGAHRCQAVTPSDLATALMALDASVVIGGALGERAVPIGAFYRGPGETVLAEGEIVTRVRIAADAAARAAAFEKLGLWQGDFAVA
;
A
#
# COMPACT_ATOMS: atom_id res chain seq x y z
N TRP A 1 28.74 -11.68 6.21
CA TRP A 1 28.16 -11.44 7.55
C TRP A 1 29.19 -10.80 8.46
N ASP A 2 30.29 -11.50 8.76
CA ASP A 2 31.32 -11.04 9.72
C ASP A 2 31.89 -9.65 9.43
N ALA A 3 32.18 -9.34 8.15
CA ALA A 3 32.63 -8.00 7.76
C ALA A 3 31.62 -6.90 8.15
N LYS A 4 30.33 -7.09 7.85
CA LYS A 4 29.26 -6.13 8.20
C LYS A 4 29.10 -5.98 9.73
N LYS A 5 29.27 -7.07 10.49
CA LYS A 5 29.25 -7.02 11.97
C LYS A 5 30.46 -6.32 12.57
N ARG A 6 31.63 -6.36 11.91
CA ARG A 6 32.84 -5.65 12.33
C ARG A 6 32.78 -4.15 12.01
N GLU A 7 32.31 -3.79 10.82
CA GLU A 7 32.29 -2.41 10.31
C GLU A 7 31.08 -1.56 10.75
N ARG A 8 30.45 -1.90 11.90
CA ARG A 8 29.16 -1.35 12.38
C ARG A 8 28.92 0.11 11.94
N ARG A 9 28.02 0.30 10.98
CA ARG A 9 27.57 1.63 10.54
C ARG A 9 26.36 2.06 11.37
N PRO A 10 26.27 3.34 11.78
CA PRO A 10 25.11 3.83 12.51
C PRO A 10 23.81 3.51 11.77
N TYR A 11 22.84 2.99 12.51
CA TYR A 11 21.49 2.65 12.02
C TYR A 11 21.43 1.61 10.88
N ARG A 12 22.53 0.90 10.61
CA ARG A 12 22.54 -0.29 9.76
C ARG A 12 22.67 -1.53 10.60
N GLY A 13 21.93 -2.57 10.24
CA GLY A 13 21.91 -3.82 10.97
C GLY A 13 21.79 -5.02 10.06
N VAL A 14 22.26 -6.15 10.56
CA VAL A 14 22.13 -7.44 9.88
C VAL A 14 21.43 -8.44 10.78
N GLY A 15 20.55 -9.25 10.20
CA GLY A 15 19.76 -10.25 10.92
C GLY A 15 19.75 -11.59 10.19
N VAL A 16 19.78 -12.68 10.96
CA VAL A 16 19.57 -14.05 10.45
C VAL A 16 18.33 -14.64 11.11
N ALA A 17 17.61 -15.47 10.38
CA ALA A 17 16.64 -16.40 10.94
C ALA A 17 16.70 -17.73 10.21
N ALA A 18 16.37 -18.81 10.92
CA ALA A 18 16.21 -20.13 10.35
C ALA A 18 14.78 -20.62 10.57
N ALA A 19 14.27 -21.44 9.65
CA ALA A 19 12.97 -22.08 9.78
C ALA A 19 13.00 -23.50 9.23
N MET A 20 11.99 -24.28 9.63
CA MET A 20 11.68 -25.58 9.05
C MET A 20 10.22 -25.59 8.59
N HIS A 21 9.92 -26.33 7.54
CA HIS A 21 8.56 -26.55 7.06
C HIS A 21 8.41 -27.98 6.53
N GLY A 22 7.23 -28.57 6.73
CA GLY A 22 6.93 -29.91 6.20
C GLY A 22 6.65 -29.89 4.69
N SER A 23 6.93 -31.01 4.03
CA SER A 23 6.60 -31.28 2.63
C SER A 23 5.32 -32.12 2.53
N GLY A 24 4.18 -31.45 2.69
CA GLY A 24 2.87 -32.06 2.87
C GLY A 24 2.54 -32.35 4.34
N SER A 25 1.25 -32.49 4.64
CA SER A 25 0.77 -32.71 6.01
C SER A 25 -0.43 -33.65 6.03
N TYR A 26 -0.43 -34.64 6.91
CA TYR A 26 -1.59 -35.51 7.17
C TYR A 26 -2.57 -34.87 8.17
N ALA A 27 -2.98 -33.64 7.87
CA ALA A 27 -3.92 -32.88 8.70
C ALA A 27 -5.40 -33.29 8.50
N ILE A 28 -5.74 -33.86 7.35
CA ILE A 28 -7.10 -34.31 7.01
C ILE A 28 -7.09 -35.75 6.47
N PRO A 29 -8.16 -36.54 6.68
CA PRO A 29 -8.26 -37.91 6.15
C PRO A 29 -7.94 -37.99 4.66
N GLY A 30 -7.02 -38.89 4.29
CA GLY A 30 -6.57 -39.08 2.90
C GLY A 30 -5.54 -38.06 2.38
N ALA A 31 -5.08 -37.09 3.18
CA ALA A 31 -4.04 -36.13 2.77
C ALA A 31 -2.69 -36.77 2.45
N ASN A 32 -2.41 -37.93 3.03
CA ASN A 32 -1.26 -38.77 2.71
C ASN A 32 -1.41 -39.56 1.41
N THR A 33 -2.45 -39.31 0.60
CA THR A 33 -2.68 -40.00 -0.67
C THR A 33 -2.76 -39.00 -1.83
N SER A 34 -2.27 -39.39 -3.01
CA SER A 34 -2.43 -38.65 -4.27
C SER A 34 -2.51 -39.62 -5.44
N MET A 35 -3.23 -39.24 -6.49
CA MET A 35 -3.46 -40.10 -7.66
C MET A 35 -3.08 -39.38 -8.95
N ALA A 36 -2.63 -40.14 -9.94
CA ALA A 36 -2.34 -39.64 -11.27
C ALA A 36 -2.70 -40.69 -12.32
N THR A 37 -3.13 -40.22 -13.48
CA THR A 37 -3.41 -41.06 -14.64
C THR A 37 -2.55 -40.63 -15.81
N ILE A 38 -1.96 -41.58 -16.52
CA ILE A 38 -1.16 -41.36 -17.72
C ILE A 38 -1.91 -41.96 -18.90
N ASP A 39 -2.21 -41.15 -19.91
CA ASP A 39 -2.70 -41.59 -21.21
C ASP A 39 -1.57 -41.46 -22.24
N LEU A 40 -1.06 -42.57 -22.77
CA LEU A 40 -0.05 -42.59 -23.83
C LEU A 40 -0.73 -42.85 -25.18
N PHE A 41 -0.51 -41.95 -26.14
CA PHE A 41 -1.08 -42.01 -27.48
C PHE A 41 -0.13 -42.73 -28.45
N ALA A 42 -0.70 -43.32 -29.51
CA ALA A 42 0.06 -44.02 -30.55
C ALA A 42 1.09 -43.15 -31.30
N ASP A 43 0.93 -41.82 -31.30
CA ASP A 43 1.88 -40.87 -31.89
C ASP A 43 3.07 -40.51 -30.95
N GLY A 44 3.13 -41.16 -29.79
CA GLY A 44 4.18 -40.96 -28.79
C GLY A 44 4.00 -39.71 -27.94
N ARG A 45 2.83 -39.06 -27.97
CA ARG A 45 2.46 -38.05 -26.97
C ARG A 45 1.92 -38.72 -25.72
N ALA A 46 2.10 -38.07 -24.57
CA ALA A 46 1.51 -38.49 -23.30
C ALA A 46 0.67 -37.36 -22.71
N ARG A 47 -0.41 -37.72 -22.04
CA ARG A 47 -1.21 -36.81 -21.22
C ARG A 47 -1.20 -37.31 -19.78
N VAL A 48 -0.79 -36.43 -18.87
CA VAL A 48 -0.93 -36.64 -17.43
C VAL A 48 -2.22 -35.98 -16.98
N ARG A 49 -3.06 -36.74 -16.26
CA ARG A 49 -4.27 -36.26 -15.61
C ARG A 49 -4.04 -36.27 -14.11
N PHE A 50 -4.14 -35.09 -13.49
CA PHE A 50 -3.81 -34.90 -12.07
C PHE A 50 -4.78 -33.93 -11.41
N GLY A 51 -5.41 -34.31 -10.29
CA GLY A 51 -6.48 -33.52 -9.67
C GLY A 51 -6.04 -32.19 -9.05
N GLY A 52 -4.77 -32.06 -8.65
CA GLY A 52 -4.28 -30.89 -7.93
C GLY A 52 -4.20 -29.61 -8.77
N ALA A 53 -4.32 -28.47 -8.10
CA ALA A 53 -4.33 -27.14 -8.71
C ALA A 53 -2.94 -26.53 -8.86
N ASP A 54 -2.69 -25.83 -9.97
CA ASP A 54 -1.49 -25.00 -10.13
C ASP A 54 -1.89 -23.53 -10.14
N ALA A 55 -1.56 -22.83 -9.04
CA ALA A 55 -1.85 -21.41 -8.85
C ALA A 55 -0.68 -20.50 -9.31
N GLY A 56 0.22 -21.01 -10.16
CA GLY A 56 1.43 -20.30 -10.60
C GLY A 56 2.70 -20.75 -9.86
N THR A 57 2.65 -21.86 -9.12
CA THR A 57 3.83 -22.47 -8.48
C THR A 57 4.67 -23.26 -9.49
N GLY A 58 4.10 -23.56 -10.66
CA GLY A 58 4.77 -24.33 -11.72
C GLY A 58 4.60 -25.84 -11.54
N GLN A 59 3.59 -26.27 -10.78
CA GLN A 59 3.28 -27.68 -10.56
C GLN A 59 3.08 -28.44 -11.88
N ARG A 60 2.40 -27.83 -12.87
CA ARG A 60 2.20 -28.46 -14.19
C ARG A 60 3.54 -28.78 -14.86
N THR A 61 4.47 -27.85 -14.84
CA THR A 61 5.79 -28.01 -15.45
C THR A 61 6.57 -29.14 -14.80
N ILE A 62 6.64 -29.17 -13.45
CA ILE A 62 7.42 -30.21 -12.76
C ILE A 62 6.81 -31.60 -12.95
N LEU A 63 5.47 -31.73 -12.96
CA LEU A 63 4.81 -33.01 -13.18
C LEU A 63 5.03 -33.51 -14.62
N ALA A 64 5.05 -32.60 -15.60
CA ALA A 64 5.40 -32.94 -16.98
C ALA A 64 6.85 -33.42 -17.10
N GLN A 65 7.80 -32.75 -16.42
CA GLN A 65 9.20 -33.17 -16.40
C GLN A 65 9.36 -34.56 -15.77
N ILE A 66 8.68 -34.84 -14.66
CA ILE A 66 8.69 -36.16 -14.00
C ILE A 66 8.15 -37.24 -14.94
N ALA A 67 7.00 -36.99 -15.59
CA ALA A 67 6.41 -37.96 -16.51
C ALA A 67 7.27 -38.18 -17.76
N ALA A 68 7.84 -37.10 -18.32
CA ALA A 68 8.74 -37.17 -19.48
C ALA A 68 9.96 -38.06 -19.19
N GLU A 69 10.57 -37.88 -18.01
CA GLU A 69 11.72 -38.68 -17.56
C GLU A 69 11.37 -40.17 -17.43
N GLU A 70 10.30 -40.51 -16.71
CA GLU A 70 9.92 -41.92 -16.49
C GLU A 70 9.47 -42.63 -17.78
N LEU A 71 8.83 -41.89 -18.72
CA LEU A 71 8.39 -42.42 -20.01
C LEU A 71 9.49 -42.41 -21.08
N GLY A 72 10.61 -41.70 -20.87
CA GLY A 72 11.64 -41.47 -21.87
C GLY A 72 11.16 -40.63 -23.07
N LEU A 73 10.28 -39.65 -22.84
CA LEU A 73 9.73 -38.77 -23.86
C LEU A 73 10.36 -37.37 -23.79
N ALA A 74 10.35 -36.66 -24.92
CA ALA A 74 10.64 -35.23 -24.93
C ALA A 74 9.57 -34.47 -24.14
N PHE A 75 9.96 -33.43 -23.39
CA PHE A 75 9.07 -32.63 -22.55
C PHE A 75 7.86 -32.09 -23.34
N GLU A 76 8.06 -31.65 -24.58
CA GLU A 76 7.04 -31.07 -25.45
C GLU A 76 5.96 -32.07 -25.87
N LYS A 77 6.22 -33.37 -25.69
CA LYS A 77 5.26 -34.44 -25.96
C LYS A 77 4.36 -34.75 -24.76
N VAL A 78 4.57 -34.10 -23.61
CA VAL A 78 3.79 -34.32 -22.39
C VAL A 78 2.82 -33.16 -22.16
N GLU A 79 1.53 -33.47 -22.22
CA GLU A 79 0.43 -32.56 -21.87
C GLU A 79 -0.01 -32.81 -20.42
N ILE A 80 -0.36 -31.74 -19.69
CA ILE A 80 -0.96 -31.84 -18.35
C ILE A 80 -2.40 -31.35 -18.37
N VAL A 81 -3.32 -32.20 -17.92
CA VAL A 81 -4.71 -31.85 -17.58
C VAL A 81 -4.85 -31.85 -16.05
N THR A 82 -5.28 -30.71 -15.51
CA THR A 82 -5.44 -30.47 -14.07
C THR A 82 -6.75 -29.77 -13.77
N MET A 83 -7.25 -29.88 -12.53
CA MET A 83 -8.44 -29.17 -12.04
C MET A 83 -9.72 -29.46 -12.84
N ASP A 84 -9.89 -30.69 -13.31
CA ASP A 84 -11.07 -31.13 -14.07
C ASP A 84 -11.68 -32.35 -13.38
N SER A 85 -12.75 -32.14 -12.62
CA SER A 85 -13.37 -33.20 -11.80
C SER A 85 -13.97 -34.33 -12.62
N GLU A 86 -14.22 -34.14 -13.91
CA GLU A 86 -14.70 -35.21 -14.79
C GLU A 86 -13.55 -36.03 -15.36
N ARG A 87 -12.37 -35.42 -15.54
CA ARG A 87 -11.26 -36.03 -16.30
C ARG A 87 -10.07 -36.41 -15.44
N THR A 88 -9.90 -35.82 -14.25
CA THR A 88 -8.72 -36.03 -13.40
C THR A 88 -9.05 -36.88 -12.17
N PRO A 89 -8.10 -37.73 -11.72
CA PRO A 89 -8.30 -38.52 -10.52
C PRO A 89 -8.26 -37.63 -9.27
N VAL A 90 -8.75 -38.16 -8.16
CA VAL A 90 -8.86 -37.42 -6.90
C VAL A 90 -7.49 -37.01 -6.36
N ASP A 91 -7.35 -35.73 -6.02
CA ASP A 91 -6.24 -35.20 -5.24
C ASP A 91 -6.76 -34.22 -4.19
N GLN A 92 -6.06 -34.11 -3.06
CA GLN A 92 -6.45 -33.25 -1.94
C GLN A 92 -6.12 -31.77 -2.16
N GLY A 93 -5.60 -31.41 -3.34
CA GLY A 93 -5.32 -30.04 -3.74
C GLY A 93 -3.91 -29.57 -3.40
N ALA A 94 -3.64 -28.31 -3.74
CA ALA A 94 -2.35 -27.65 -3.54
C ALA A 94 -2.33 -26.83 -2.23
N TRP A 95 -1.84 -27.45 -1.17
CA TRP A 95 -1.67 -26.85 0.16
C TRP A 95 -0.54 -27.56 0.92
N SER A 96 -0.05 -26.99 2.04
CA SER A 96 1.01 -27.57 2.87
C SER A 96 2.28 -27.95 2.09
N SER A 97 2.57 -27.25 0.99
CA SER A 97 3.72 -27.53 0.13
C SER A 97 3.77 -28.99 -0.38
N ARG A 98 2.63 -29.67 -0.50
CA ARG A 98 2.56 -31.11 -0.84
C ARG A 98 2.73 -31.43 -2.33
N GLY A 99 2.55 -30.44 -3.21
CA GLY A 99 2.37 -30.65 -4.66
C GLY A 99 3.53 -31.40 -5.33
N THR A 100 4.76 -31.06 -4.97
CA THR A 100 5.97 -31.72 -5.47
C THR A 100 6.11 -33.14 -4.91
N HIS A 101 5.97 -33.31 -3.60
CA HIS A 101 6.16 -34.61 -2.94
C HIS A 101 5.07 -35.61 -3.34
N MET A 102 3.82 -35.27 -3.03
CA MET A 102 2.68 -36.17 -3.22
C MET A 102 2.34 -36.34 -4.70
N GLY A 103 2.18 -35.21 -5.42
CA GLY A 103 1.85 -35.23 -6.84
C GLY A 103 2.98 -35.79 -7.68
N GLY A 104 4.23 -35.44 -7.34
CA GLY A 104 5.41 -35.97 -8.02
C GLY A 104 5.53 -37.48 -7.89
N HIS A 105 5.35 -38.05 -6.69
CA HIS A 105 5.35 -39.51 -6.52
C HIS A 105 4.19 -40.20 -7.23
N ALA A 106 2.98 -39.63 -7.21
CA ALA A 106 1.84 -40.21 -7.92
C ALA A 106 2.08 -40.28 -9.43
N VAL A 107 2.54 -39.18 -10.03
CA VAL A 107 2.86 -39.12 -11.47
C VAL A 107 4.03 -40.05 -11.80
N ARG A 108 5.10 -40.03 -10.98
CA ARG A 108 6.26 -40.89 -11.15
C ARG A 108 5.88 -42.37 -11.14
N LYS A 109 5.08 -42.78 -10.15
CA LYS A 109 4.60 -44.17 -10.01
C LYS A 109 3.77 -44.59 -11.22
N ALA A 110 2.77 -43.80 -11.61
CA ALA A 110 1.93 -44.12 -12.76
C ALA A 110 2.73 -44.17 -14.08
N ALA A 111 3.64 -43.22 -14.30
CA ALA A 111 4.46 -43.21 -15.51
C ALA A 111 5.41 -44.41 -15.58
N ARG A 112 6.04 -44.75 -14.45
CA ARG A 112 6.95 -45.89 -14.35
C ARG A 112 6.24 -47.23 -14.55
N GLU A 113 5.11 -47.45 -13.87
CA GLU A 113 4.32 -48.67 -14.01
C GLU A 113 3.84 -48.85 -15.46
N LEU A 114 3.43 -47.77 -16.13
CA LEU A 114 3.09 -47.81 -17.56
C LEU A 114 4.31 -48.16 -18.44
N ALA A 115 5.46 -47.55 -18.19
CA ALA A 115 6.69 -47.83 -18.93
C ALA A 115 7.17 -49.28 -18.74
N GLU A 116 7.04 -49.84 -17.54
CA GLU A 116 7.38 -51.24 -17.24
C GLU A 116 6.44 -52.20 -17.98
N ARG A 117 5.12 -51.95 -17.98
CA ARG A 117 4.14 -52.75 -18.73
C ARG A 117 4.37 -52.70 -20.24
N LEU A 118 4.77 -51.54 -20.77
CA LEU A 118 5.16 -51.38 -22.17
C LEU A 118 6.37 -52.23 -22.52
N ARG A 119 7.42 -52.21 -21.68
CA ARG A 119 8.65 -53.00 -21.88
C ARG A 119 8.37 -54.51 -21.76
N ALA A 120 7.43 -54.91 -20.91
CA ALA A 120 7.00 -56.30 -20.75
C ALA A 120 6.09 -56.80 -21.89
N GLY A 121 5.59 -55.91 -22.76
CA GLY A 121 4.63 -56.27 -23.81
C GLY A 121 3.20 -56.51 -23.29
N GLU A 122 2.90 -56.07 -22.07
CA GLU A 122 1.61 -56.28 -21.38
C GLU A 122 0.62 -55.13 -21.56
N ALA A 123 1.02 -54.11 -22.33
CA ALA A 123 0.25 -52.90 -22.58
C ALA A 123 -0.49 -53.02 -23.93
N VAL A 124 -1.80 -53.32 -23.89
CA VAL A 124 -2.66 -53.36 -25.09
C VAL A 124 -3.47 -52.06 -25.19
N PRO A 125 -3.28 -51.22 -26.23
CA PRO A 125 -4.02 -49.97 -26.38
C PRO A 125 -5.51 -50.23 -26.62
N ALA A 126 -6.37 -49.49 -25.90
CA ALA A 126 -7.80 -49.44 -26.16
C ALA A 126 -8.12 -48.15 -26.92
N GLY A 127 -8.68 -48.28 -28.13
CA GLY A 127 -9.01 -47.10 -28.96
C GLY A 127 -7.79 -46.24 -29.35
N GLY A 128 -6.59 -46.85 -29.43
CA GLY A 128 -5.34 -46.14 -29.78
C GLY A 128 -4.68 -45.39 -28.61
N VAL A 129 -5.16 -45.58 -27.38
CA VAL A 129 -4.62 -44.96 -26.17
C VAL A 129 -4.32 -46.04 -25.12
N LEU A 130 -3.16 -45.92 -24.47
CA LEU A 130 -2.79 -46.70 -23.30
C LEU A 130 -2.98 -45.85 -22.05
N THR A 131 -3.99 -46.19 -21.26
CA THR A 131 -4.30 -45.50 -20.01
C THR A 131 -3.85 -46.32 -18.81
N HIS A 132 -3.16 -45.68 -17.87
CA HIS A 132 -2.80 -46.29 -16.60
C HIS A 132 -2.93 -45.28 -15.46
N GLU A 133 -3.66 -45.66 -14.43
CA GLU A 133 -3.87 -44.88 -13.21
C GLU A 133 -3.17 -45.55 -12.03
N SER A 134 -2.55 -44.74 -11.18
CA SER A 134 -1.92 -45.20 -9.96
C SER A 134 -2.16 -44.25 -8.80
N SER A 135 -2.09 -44.80 -7.59
CA SER A 135 -2.18 -44.05 -6.34
C SER A 135 -0.87 -44.16 -5.55
N TYR A 136 -0.40 -43.04 -5.03
CA TYR A 136 0.68 -42.96 -4.06
C TYR A 136 0.08 -42.71 -2.68
N VAL A 137 0.38 -43.58 -1.74
CA VAL A 137 0.08 -43.40 -0.31
C VAL A 137 1.41 -43.25 0.39
N ASP A 138 1.62 -42.13 1.07
CA ASP A 138 2.82 -41.89 1.82
C ASP A 138 2.90 -42.86 3.02
N PRO A 139 4.01 -43.60 3.17
CA PRO A 139 4.12 -44.65 4.17
C PRO A 139 4.54 -44.15 5.57
N VAL A 140 5.02 -42.90 5.68
CA VAL A 140 5.59 -42.37 6.93
C VAL A 140 4.73 -41.32 7.60
N MET A 141 3.82 -40.68 6.86
CA MET A 141 2.90 -39.69 7.41
C MET A 141 1.89 -40.33 8.38
N GLU A 142 1.80 -39.78 9.58
CA GLU A 142 0.82 -40.13 10.61
C GLU A 142 -0.24 -39.04 10.76
N PRO A 143 -1.54 -39.38 10.92
CA PRO A 143 -2.57 -38.37 11.08
C PRO A 143 -2.41 -37.61 12.40
N VAL A 144 -2.85 -36.35 12.41
CA VAL A 144 -2.85 -35.54 13.63
C VAL A 144 -3.63 -36.26 14.73
N GLY A 145 -3.00 -36.43 15.89
CA GLY A 145 -3.56 -37.12 17.04
C GLY A 145 -3.32 -38.64 17.10
N ALA A 146 -2.60 -39.22 16.12
CA ALA A 146 -2.23 -40.64 16.16
C ALA A 146 -1.34 -41.01 17.36
N SER A 147 -0.47 -40.09 17.78
CA SER A 147 0.41 -40.25 18.93
C SER A 147 0.68 -38.91 19.61
N LYS A 148 1.51 -38.89 20.68
CA LYS A 148 1.96 -37.64 21.31
C LYS A 148 2.92 -36.83 20.43
N THR A 149 3.59 -37.48 19.48
CA THR A 149 4.60 -36.89 18.59
C THR A 149 4.44 -37.48 17.18
N PRO A 150 3.29 -37.25 16.52
CA PRO A 150 3.03 -37.88 15.24
C PRO A 150 3.93 -37.29 14.15
N ASN A 151 4.44 -38.13 13.26
CA ASN A 151 5.15 -37.65 12.08
C ASN A 151 4.16 -37.24 10.98
N PHE A 152 3.62 -36.03 11.06
CA PHE A 152 2.56 -35.59 10.14
C PHE A 152 3.05 -35.23 8.73
N SER A 153 4.36 -35.21 8.47
CA SER A 153 4.93 -34.83 7.17
C SER A 153 5.88 -35.90 6.64
N ALA A 154 6.00 -36.01 5.32
CA ALA A 154 6.85 -37.02 4.69
C ALA A 154 8.32 -36.62 4.62
N SER A 155 8.60 -35.33 4.61
CA SER A 155 9.93 -34.76 4.56
C SER A 155 9.90 -33.34 5.15
N TYR A 156 11.04 -32.87 5.64
CA TYR A 156 11.20 -31.53 6.20
C TYR A 156 12.25 -30.75 5.42
N THR A 157 11.85 -29.54 5.02
CA THR A 157 12.68 -28.56 4.32
C THR A 157 13.20 -27.55 5.36
N PHE A 158 14.47 -27.18 5.26
CA PHE A 158 15.13 -26.23 6.17
C PHE A 158 15.62 -25.00 5.41
N ALA A 159 15.57 -23.84 6.06
CA ALA A 159 16.05 -22.59 5.47
C ALA A 159 16.76 -21.71 6.47
N ALA A 160 17.70 -20.92 5.96
CA ALA A 160 18.35 -19.83 6.69
C ALA A 160 18.38 -18.57 5.81
N HIS A 161 17.78 -17.49 6.30
CA HIS A 161 17.75 -16.21 5.62
C HIS A 161 18.63 -15.20 6.34
N ALA A 162 19.28 -14.33 5.59
CA ALA A 162 20.02 -13.19 6.10
C ALA A 162 19.54 -11.90 5.44
N CYS A 163 19.31 -10.87 6.24
CA CYS A 163 18.77 -9.58 5.83
C CYS A 163 19.72 -8.45 6.30
N GLU A 164 19.98 -7.47 5.44
CA GLU A 164 20.60 -6.20 5.81
C GLU A 164 19.58 -5.08 5.71
N VAL A 165 19.51 -4.23 6.74
CA VAL A 165 18.60 -3.08 6.77
C VAL A 165 19.33 -1.79 7.14
N GLU A 166 18.72 -0.68 6.74
CA GLU A 166 19.00 0.66 7.23
C GLU A 166 17.72 1.23 7.85
N VAL A 167 17.86 1.89 9.00
CA VAL A 167 16.74 2.52 9.71
C VAL A 167 16.97 4.02 9.77
N ASP A 168 16.01 4.82 9.32
CA ASP A 168 16.06 6.26 9.51
C ASP A 168 15.56 6.61 10.93
N PRO A 169 16.41 7.16 11.82
CA PRO A 169 16.00 7.49 13.19
C PRO A 169 15.04 8.68 13.28
N ALA A 170 14.94 9.53 12.25
CA ALA A 170 14.05 10.68 12.23
C ALA A 170 12.63 10.30 11.78
N THR A 171 12.51 9.37 10.84
CA THR A 171 11.20 8.94 10.28
C THR A 171 10.73 7.57 10.79
N GLY A 172 11.64 6.73 11.29
CA GLY A 172 11.37 5.33 11.65
C GLY A 172 11.32 4.38 10.45
N LYS A 173 11.56 4.87 9.23
CA LYS A 173 11.51 4.06 8.01
C LYS A 173 12.60 2.99 8.03
N VAL A 174 12.21 1.75 7.73
CA VAL A 174 13.13 0.62 7.55
C VAL A 174 13.29 0.35 6.05
N THR A 175 14.52 0.36 5.56
CA THR A 175 14.87 0.03 4.17
C THR A 175 15.67 -1.26 4.13
N VAL A 176 15.26 -2.22 3.31
CA VAL A 176 16.00 -3.49 3.13
C VAL A 176 17.02 -3.31 2.01
N LEU A 177 18.30 -3.54 2.29
CA LEU A 177 19.41 -3.24 1.39
C LEU A 177 19.87 -4.45 0.57
N ASP A 178 19.95 -5.63 1.20
CA ASP A 178 20.41 -6.88 0.60
C ASP A 178 19.75 -8.05 1.32
N TYR A 179 19.52 -9.14 0.58
CA TYR A 179 18.83 -10.32 1.11
C TYR A 179 19.42 -11.61 0.56
N VAL A 180 19.66 -12.59 1.44
CA VAL A 180 20.13 -13.94 1.10
C VAL A 180 19.17 -14.96 1.67
N ALA A 181 18.83 -15.96 0.86
CA ALA A 181 17.87 -16.99 1.24
C ALA A 181 18.41 -18.38 0.86
N ALA A 182 18.97 -19.09 1.84
CA ALA A 182 19.49 -20.44 1.65
C ALA A 182 18.46 -21.49 2.05
N HIS A 183 18.22 -22.47 1.17
CA HIS A 183 17.20 -23.50 1.36
C HIS A 183 17.76 -24.89 1.04
N ASP A 184 17.56 -25.83 1.96
CA ASP A 184 17.69 -27.27 1.71
C ASP A 184 16.45 -27.76 0.99
N ILE A 185 16.56 -27.88 -0.33
CA ILE A 185 15.47 -28.29 -1.22
C ILE A 185 15.58 -29.74 -1.65
N GLY A 186 16.55 -30.48 -1.11
CA GLY A 186 16.87 -31.84 -1.52
C GLY A 186 17.44 -31.88 -2.94
N ARG A 187 16.60 -31.80 -3.98
CA ARG A 187 17.02 -31.72 -5.37
C ARG A 187 16.04 -30.86 -6.17
N ALA A 188 16.55 -29.93 -6.96
CA ALA A 188 15.73 -29.10 -7.81
C ALA A 188 15.28 -29.89 -9.05
N ILE A 189 13.97 -30.11 -9.19
CA ILE A 189 13.40 -30.59 -10.46
C ILE A 189 13.51 -29.49 -11.53
N ASN A 190 13.26 -28.25 -11.11
CA ASN A 190 13.37 -27.08 -11.97
C ASN A 190 13.97 -25.90 -11.16
N PRO A 191 15.28 -25.61 -11.32
CA PRO A 191 15.95 -24.56 -10.56
C PRO A 191 15.30 -23.18 -10.70
N THR A 192 14.87 -22.80 -11.91
CA THR A 192 14.23 -21.51 -12.17
C THR A 192 12.92 -21.35 -11.39
N LEU A 193 12.10 -22.39 -11.30
CA LEU A 193 10.86 -22.36 -10.52
C LEU A 193 11.15 -22.28 -9.02
N VAL A 194 12.17 -23.00 -8.54
CA VAL A 194 12.60 -22.97 -7.14
C VAL A 194 13.08 -21.56 -6.74
N GLU A 195 13.92 -20.93 -7.57
CA GLU A 195 14.38 -19.56 -7.35
C GLU A 195 13.21 -18.57 -7.32
N GLY A 196 12.26 -18.70 -8.25
CA GLY A 196 11.05 -17.88 -8.28
C GLY A 196 10.20 -18.01 -7.01
N GLN A 197 10.03 -19.23 -6.49
CA GLN A 197 9.32 -19.48 -5.23
C GLN A 197 10.03 -18.83 -4.04
N ILE A 198 11.37 -18.93 -3.97
CA ILE A 198 12.16 -18.31 -2.90
C ILE A 198 12.01 -16.78 -2.94
N ILE A 199 12.14 -16.17 -4.11
CA ILE A 199 12.04 -14.71 -4.27
C ILE A 199 10.63 -14.22 -3.93
N GLY A 200 9.59 -14.91 -4.42
CA GLY A 200 8.20 -14.61 -4.10
C GLY A 200 7.88 -14.76 -2.62
N GLY A 201 8.39 -15.82 -1.98
CA GLY A 201 8.27 -16.05 -0.54
C GLY A 201 8.91 -14.94 0.29
N VAL A 202 10.13 -14.52 -0.07
CA VAL A 202 10.80 -13.38 0.58
C VAL A 202 9.98 -12.10 0.42
N ALA A 203 9.41 -11.83 -0.76
CA ALA A 203 8.56 -10.67 -0.98
C ALA A 203 7.34 -10.68 -0.06
N MET A 204 6.58 -11.78 -0.02
CA MET A 204 5.43 -11.92 0.89
C MET A 204 5.83 -11.74 2.35
N GLY A 205 6.97 -12.30 2.75
CA GLY A 205 7.43 -12.23 4.13
C GLY A 205 7.93 -10.85 4.55
N LEU A 206 8.54 -10.10 3.64
CA LEU A 206 8.88 -8.69 3.85
C LEU A 206 7.63 -7.81 3.94
N GLY A 207 6.60 -8.10 3.14
CA GLY A 207 5.32 -7.40 3.19
C GLY A 207 4.63 -7.57 4.54
N ALA A 208 4.46 -8.81 4.99
CA ALA A 208 3.99 -9.14 6.34
C ALA A 208 4.83 -8.47 7.45
N ALA A 209 6.14 -8.33 7.24
CA ALA A 209 7.02 -7.76 8.23
C ALA A 209 6.99 -6.22 8.30
N LEU A 210 6.71 -5.52 7.21
CA LEU A 210 6.89 -4.07 7.11
C LEU A 210 5.60 -3.26 6.97
N GLY A 211 4.51 -3.83 6.43
CA GLY A 211 3.32 -3.03 6.17
C GLY A 211 1.99 -3.75 6.02
N GLU A 212 1.97 -5.03 5.69
CA GLU A 212 0.72 -5.75 5.49
C GLU A 212 -0.02 -6.01 6.80
N GLU A 213 -1.23 -5.44 6.93
CA GLU A 213 -2.13 -5.65 8.06
C GLU A 213 -3.58 -5.46 7.61
N LEU A 214 -4.46 -6.41 7.92
CA LEU A 214 -5.90 -6.24 7.75
C LEU A 214 -6.50 -5.64 9.02
N ILE A 215 -7.13 -4.48 8.88
CA ILE A 215 -7.66 -3.71 10.00
C ILE A 215 -9.17 -3.90 10.05
N TYR A 216 -9.68 -4.26 11.23
CA TYR A 216 -11.10 -4.55 11.45
C TYR A 216 -11.74 -3.56 12.41
N GLU A 217 -12.87 -2.97 12.02
CA GLU A 217 -13.72 -2.16 12.88
C GLU A 217 -15.16 -2.71 12.86
N GLY A 218 -15.74 -2.95 14.03
CA GLY A 218 -17.09 -3.53 14.13
C GLY A 218 -17.23 -4.89 13.43
N GLY A 219 -16.13 -5.64 13.30
CA GLY A 219 -16.07 -6.91 12.58
C GLY A 219 -15.92 -6.80 11.05
N SER A 220 -15.84 -5.59 10.49
CA SER A 220 -15.66 -5.37 9.05
C SER A 220 -14.25 -4.88 8.72
N PRO A 221 -13.62 -5.35 7.63
CA PRO A 221 -12.32 -4.83 7.20
C PRO A 221 -12.46 -3.39 6.66
N VAL A 222 -11.63 -2.47 7.15
CA VAL A 222 -11.69 -1.04 6.78
C VAL A 222 -10.65 -0.63 5.72
N ASN A 223 -9.65 -1.48 5.48
CA ASN A 223 -8.63 -1.29 4.45
C ASN A 223 -8.62 -2.39 3.34
N PRO A 224 -9.77 -2.80 2.77
CA PRO A 224 -9.84 -3.97 1.86
C PRO A 224 -9.28 -3.72 0.46
N ALA A 225 -8.93 -2.48 0.11
CA ALA A 225 -8.41 -2.13 -1.21
C ALA A 225 -6.87 -2.15 -1.20
N TYR A 226 -6.25 -2.57 -2.31
CA TYR A 226 -4.78 -2.59 -2.48
C TYR A 226 -4.07 -1.25 -2.24
N VAL A 227 -4.81 -0.15 -2.32
CA VAL A 227 -4.28 1.18 -2.02
C VAL A 227 -4.15 1.45 -0.52
N HIS A 228 -4.85 0.68 0.32
CA HIS A 228 -4.88 0.77 1.78
C HIS A 228 -4.22 -0.43 2.47
N TYR A 229 -3.93 -1.50 1.73
CA TYR A 229 -3.21 -2.67 2.18
C TYR A 229 -1.78 -2.66 1.60
N ALA A 230 -0.79 -2.39 2.44
CA ALA A 230 0.56 -2.01 2.00
C ALA A 230 1.42 -3.20 1.54
N LEU A 231 1.11 -3.72 0.36
CA LEU A 231 1.93 -4.73 -0.33
C LEU A 231 3.29 -4.15 -0.77
N PRO A 232 4.38 -4.94 -0.71
CA PRO A 232 5.66 -4.58 -1.29
C PRO A 232 5.56 -4.28 -2.79
N ARG A 233 6.20 -3.20 -3.24
CA ARG A 233 6.34 -2.86 -4.66
C ARG A 233 7.71 -3.28 -5.15
N ALA A 234 7.89 -3.28 -6.47
CA ALA A 234 9.19 -3.59 -7.08
C ALA A 234 10.34 -2.69 -6.57
N ALA A 235 10.04 -1.43 -6.23
CA ALA A 235 11.02 -0.49 -5.67
C ALA A 235 11.35 -0.73 -4.19
N ASP A 236 10.48 -1.43 -3.46
CA ASP A 236 10.68 -1.76 -2.05
C ASP A 236 11.48 -3.06 -1.88
N MET A 237 11.59 -3.85 -2.94
CA MET A 237 12.25 -5.15 -2.93
C MET A 237 13.78 -5.00 -3.05
N PRO A 238 14.56 -5.63 -2.15
CA PRO A 238 16.00 -5.73 -2.30
C PRO A 238 16.36 -6.73 -3.41
N ARG A 239 17.63 -6.77 -3.79
CA ARG A 239 18.17 -7.93 -4.51
C ARG A 239 18.11 -9.16 -3.58
N VAL A 240 17.33 -10.16 -3.95
CA VAL A 240 17.27 -11.46 -3.26
C VAL A 240 18.23 -12.42 -3.93
N ARG A 241 19.09 -13.08 -3.15
CA ARG A 241 20.04 -14.10 -3.61
C ARG A 241 19.65 -15.47 -3.06
N PRO A 242 18.98 -16.31 -3.86
CA PRO A 242 18.71 -17.70 -3.50
C PRO A 242 20.01 -18.52 -3.44
N ILE A 243 20.09 -19.43 -2.49
CA ILE A 243 21.13 -20.47 -2.41
C ILE A 243 20.41 -21.81 -2.27
N LEU A 244 20.66 -22.73 -3.20
CA LEU A 244 20.05 -24.06 -3.20
C LEU A 244 21.05 -25.05 -2.59
N ILE A 245 20.62 -25.77 -1.56
CA ILE A 245 21.36 -26.88 -0.95
C ILE A 245 20.72 -28.16 -1.45
N GLU A 246 21.51 -28.97 -2.17
CA GLU A 246 21.03 -30.11 -2.96
C GLU A 246 21.63 -31.45 -2.52
N GLU A 247 21.47 -31.82 -1.24
CA GLU A 247 21.97 -33.09 -0.71
C GLU A 247 21.06 -34.30 -1.00
N GLY A 248 19.84 -34.04 -1.49
CA GLY A 248 18.81 -35.04 -1.77
C GLY A 248 18.06 -35.55 -0.53
N ASP A 249 16.78 -35.91 -0.71
CA ASP A 249 15.96 -36.59 0.30
C ASP A 249 15.46 -37.94 -0.22
N PRO A 250 15.80 -39.08 0.42
CA PRO A 250 15.34 -40.39 -0.03
C PRO A 250 13.81 -40.53 -0.03
N ALA A 251 13.08 -39.74 0.76
CA ALA A 251 11.62 -39.75 0.78
C ALA A 251 11.01 -38.99 -0.41
N GLY A 252 11.75 -38.10 -1.07
CA GLY A 252 11.25 -37.24 -2.14
C GLY A 252 11.35 -37.85 -3.55
N PRO A 253 10.53 -37.42 -4.52
CA PRO A 253 10.69 -37.84 -5.91
C PRO A 253 12.04 -37.33 -6.45
N TYR A 254 12.90 -38.25 -6.87
CA TYR A 254 14.28 -37.96 -7.30
C TYR A 254 15.18 -37.29 -6.26
N GLY A 255 14.80 -37.27 -4.97
CA GLY A 255 15.50 -36.51 -3.95
C GLY A 255 14.89 -35.14 -3.63
N ALA A 256 13.81 -34.74 -4.29
CA ALA A 256 13.26 -33.39 -4.17
C ALA A 256 12.41 -33.19 -2.90
N LYS A 257 12.58 -32.03 -2.25
CA LYS A 257 11.70 -31.54 -1.18
C LYS A 257 10.82 -30.40 -1.67
N SER A 258 9.91 -29.93 -0.81
CA SER A 258 9.05 -28.80 -1.13
C SER A 258 9.66 -27.43 -0.79
N ILE A 259 9.23 -26.38 -1.48
CA ILE A 259 9.73 -25.01 -1.29
C ILE A 259 8.64 -23.92 -1.23
N GLY A 260 7.37 -24.28 -1.45
CA GLY A 260 6.29 -23.32 -1.66
C GLY A 260 6.08 -22.33 -0.50
N GLU A 261 6.07 -22.83 0.73
CA GLU A 261 5.83 -21.99 1.92
C GLU A 261 7.13 -21.59 2.65
N LEU A 262 8.21 -22.36 2.51
CA LEU A 262 9.39 -22.11 3.33
C LEU A 262 10.08 -20.78 2.98
N GLY A 263 9.93 -20.28 1.76
CA GLY A 263 10.46 -18.98 1.36
C GLY A 263 9.89 -17.79 2.15
N VAL A 264 8.69 -17.91 2.75
CA VAL A 264 8.08 -16.81 3.52
C VAL A 264 8.48 -16.82 5.00
N VAL A 265 8.65 -18.00 5.60
CA VAL A 265 8.72 -18.17 7.07
C VAL A 265 9.89 -17.43 7.73
N PRO A 266 11.13 -17.50 7.23
CA PRO A 266 12.27 -16.86 7.90
C PRO A 266 12.33 -15.33 7.69
N ALA A 267 11.49 -14.77 6.82
CA ALA A 267 11.70 -13.40 6.36
C ALA A 267 11.44 -12.33 7.40
N ALA A 268 10.28 -12.37 8.05
CA ALA A 268 9.94 -11.46 9.14
C ALA A 268 10.92 -11.54 10.33
N PRO A 269 11.30 -12.73 10.85
CA PRO A 269 12.27 -12.79 11.94
C PRO A 269 13.68 -12.35 11.53
N ALA A 270 14.13 -12.62 10.30
CA ALA A 270 15.43 -12.12 9.82
C ALA A 270 15.45 -10.59 9.78
N LEU A 271 14.37 -9.97 9.28
CA LEU A 271 14.22 -8.52 9.27
C LEU A 271 14.11 -7.93 10.68
N ALA A 272 13.32 -8.52 11.57
CA ALA A 272 13.18 -8.06 12.95
C ALA A 272 14.51 -8.14 13.73
N ASN A 273 15.32 -9.17 13.45
CA ASN A 273 16.68 -9.29 14.00
C ASN A 273 17.61 -8.21 13.43
N ALA A 274 17.49 -7.88 12.14
CA ALA A 274 18.28 -6.83 11.51
C ALA A 274 17.93 -5.44 12.06
N VAL A 275 16.64 -5.14 12.26
CA VAL A 275 16.19 -3.88 12.89
C VAL A 275 16.71 -3.78 14.32
N TYR A 276 16.63 -4.86 15.10
CA TYR A 276 17.21 -4.88 16.46
C TYR A 276 18.72 -4.62 16.44
N ASP A 277 19.45 -5.22 15.50
CA ASP A 277 20.90 -4.97 15.35
C ASP A 277 21.20 -3.52 14.96
N ALA A 278 20.37 -2.92 14.10
CA ALA A 278 20.53 -1.56 13.60
C ALA A 278 20.34 -0.49 14.69
N VAL A 279 19.29 -0.62 15.50
CA VAL A 279 18.88 0.46 16.42
C VAL A 279 18.75 0.04 17.89
N GLY A 280 18.95 -1.24 18.21
CA GLY A 280 18.94 -1.77 19.57
C GLY A 280 17.56 -1.79 20.25
N VAL A 281 16.47 -1.71 19.48
CA VAL A 281 15.09 -1.83 20.00
C VAL A 281 14.42 -3.07 19.42
N ARG A 282 13.66 -3.78 20.24
CA ARG A 282 13.00 -5.04 19.84
C ARG A 282 11.51 -4.80 19.62
N ILE A 283 11.09 -4.84 18.36
CA ILE A 283 9.68 -4.77 17.97
C ILE A 283 9.14 -6.20 17.92
N ARG A 284 8.07 -6.46 18.66
CA ARG A 284 7.47 -7.80 18.84
C ARG A 284 6.08 -7.94 18.22
N ASP A 285 5.62 -6.88 17.58
CA ASP A 285 4.28 -6.75 17.03
C ASP A 285 4.42 -6.34 15.56
N LEU A 286 4.09 -7.25 14.66
CA LEU A 286 4.12 -6.99 13.21
C LEU A 286 2.83 -6.28 12.78
N PRO A 287 2.86 -5.47 11.71
CA PRO A 287 4.06 -5.08 10.95
C PRO A 287 4.98 -4.12 11.73
N ILE A 288 6.26 -4.07 11.36
CA ILE A 288 7.28 -3.14 11.90
C ILE A 288 7.12 -1.78 11.20
N THR A 289 6.08 -1.05 11.60
CA THR A 289 5.76 0.26 11.03
C THR A 289 6.67 1.36 11.57
N PRO A 290 6.84 2.47 10.82
CA PRO A 290 7.69 3.58 11.26
C PRO A 290 7.28 4.18 12.62
N ASP A 291 5.99 4.23 12.94
CA ASP A 291 5.52 4.74 14.23
C ASP A 291 5.92 3.82 15.41
N LYS A 292 5.90 2.49 15.21
CA LYS A 292 6.38 1.52 16.21
C LYS A 292 7.89 1.66 16.42
N VAL A 293 8.65 1.88 15.35
CA VAL A 293 10.10 2.15 15.42
C VAL A 293 10.38 3.44 16.19
N LEU A 294 9.76 4.56 15.81
CA LEU A 294 9.95 5.85 16.47
C LEU A 294 9.55 5.82 17.95
N ARG A 295 8.44 5.14 18.28
CA ARG A 295 7.99 4.97 19.67
C ARG A 295 9.03 4.20 20.49
N ALA A 296 9.52 3.08 19.97
CA ALA A 296 10.53 2.28 20.64
C ALA A 296 11.87 3.03 20.80
N LEU A 297 12.26 3.84 19.81
CA LEU A 297 13.45 4.71 19.90
C LEU A 297 13.29 5.77 20.99
N ALA A 298 12.14 6.45 21.04
CA ALA A 298 11.87 7.47 22.06
C ALA A 298 11.90 6.88 23.48
N GLU A 299 11.30 5.70 23.67
CA GLU A 299 11.34 4.96 24.94
C GLU A 299 12.78 4.60 25.34
N LYS A 300 13.59 4.10 24.40
CA LYS A 300 15.01 3.78 24.63
C LYS A 300 15.83 4.99 25.06
N GLU A 301 15.55 6.16 24.48
CA GLU A 301 16.27 7.40 24.78
C GLU A 301 15.78 8.10 26.06
N GLY A 302 14.81 7.52 26.77
CA GLY A 302 14.18 8.15 27.94
C GLY A 302 13.42 9.43 27.57
N ARG A 303 13.21 9.69 26.27
CA ARG A 303 12.39 10.79 25.81
C ARG A 303 10.95 10.40 26.10
N ARG A 304 10.29 11.14 27.00
CA ARG A 304 8.83 11.06 27.06
C ARG A 304 8.32 11.30 25.63
N PRO A 305 7.50 10.40 25.06
CA PRO A 305 6.75 10.71 23.85
C PRO A 305 6.18 12.10 24.05
N ARG A 306 6.34 13.02 23.09
CA ARG A 306 5.91 14.43 23.26
C ARG A 306 4.48 14.45 23.81
N ALA A 307 4.36 14.65 25.12
CA ALA A 307 3.08 14.82 25.77
C ALA A 307 2.66 16.24 25.42
N HIS A 308 1.77 16.37 24.44
CA HIS A 308 1.19 17.65 24.09
C HIS A 308 0.52 18.23 25.34
N ARG A 309 1.18 19.19 25.99
CA ARG A 309 0.65 19.87 27.18
C ARG A 309 -0.49 20.76 26.74
N VAL A 310 -1.71 20.27 26.96
CA VAL A 310 -3.01 20.89 26.60
C VAL A 310 -3.10 22.36 27.00
N TRP A 311 -2.53 22.73 28.14
CA TRP A 311 -2.55 24.11 28.67
C TRP A 311 -1.76 25.15 27.85
N ALA A 312 -0.90 24.71 26.92
CA ALA A 312 -0.17 25.61 26.03
C ALA A 312 -0.94 25.98 24.75
N ARG A 313 -2.17 25.45 24.55
CA ARG A 313 -3.05 25.76 23.40
C ARG A 313 -4.48 26.06 23.86
N PRO A 314 -4.69 27.21 24.54
CA PRO A 314 -6.00 27.61 25.09
C PRO A 314 -7.09 27.82 24.03
N ASP A 315 -6.75 27.83 22.75
CA ASP A 315 -7.62 27.91 21.59
C ASP A 315 -8.17 26.55 21.11
N ARG A 316 -7.85 25.43 21.80
CA ARG A 316 -8.15 24.06 21.33
C ARG A 316 -8.70 23.10 22.40
N TRP A 317 -9.14 23.61 23.55
CA TRP A 317 -9.62 22.79 24.67
C TRP A 317 -10.92 22.05 24.31
N GLU A 318 -11.76 22.68 23.49
CA GLU A 318 -13.02 22.15 22.99
C GLU A 318 -12.82 20.90 22.11
N ILE A 319 -11.70 20.84 21.37
CA ILE A 319 -11.34 19.66 20.56
C ILE A 319 -11.00 18.47 21.46
N GLU A 320 -10.25 18.70 22.53
CA GLU A 320 -9.86 17.64 23.48
C GLU A 320 -11.07 17.18 24.31
N LEU A 321 -11.98 18.09 24.67
CA LEU A 321 -13.25 17.75 25.29
C LEU A 321 -14.06 16.79 24.41
N ILE A 322 -14.20 17.11 23.13
CA ILE A 322 -14.90 16.25 22.16
C ILE A 322 -14.22 14.88 22.06
N ARG A 323 -12.88 14.82 22.03
CA ARG A 323 -12.14 13.55 21.96
C ARG A 323 -12.35 12.67 23.18
N ARG A 324 -12.31 13.26 24.38
CA ARG A 324 -12.61 12.54 25.61
C ARG A 324 -14.06 12.07 25.62
N ALA A 325 -14.99 12.93 25.22
CA ALA A 325 -16.40 12.58 25.11
C ALA A 325 -16.66 11.47 24.07
N TYR A 326 -15.91 11.41 22.97
CA TYR A 326 -16.01 10.35 21.96
C TYR A 326 -15.74 8.98 22.59
N ARG A 327 -14.66 8.87 23.38
CA ARG A 327 -14.34 7.66 24.17
C ARG A 327 -15.41 7.32 25.22
N LEU A 328 -16.16 8.30 25.69
CA LEU A 328 -17.26 8.14 26.65
C LEU A 328 -18.61 7.88 25.98
N GLY A 329 -18.65 7.67 24.65
CA GLY A 329 -19.85 7.28 23.91
C GLY A 329 -20.48 8.37 23.04
N LEU A 330 -19.93 9.60 23.02
CA LEU A 330 -20.43 10.67 22.14
C LEU A 330 -20.27 10.31 20.66
N HIS A 331 -19.20 9.59 20.27
CA HIS A 331 -19.02 9.17 18.89
C HIS A 331 -20.16 8.25 18.44
N TRP A 332 -20.45 7.22 19.24
CA TRP A 332 -21.56 6.30 19.00
C TRP A 332 -22.91 7.01 18.92
N LEU A 333 -23.15 8.01 19.79
CA LEU A 333 -24.38 8.80 19.78
C LEU A 333 -24.54 9.58 18.47
N LEU A 334 -23.48 10.29 18.06
CA LEU A 334 -23.48 11.07 16.81
C LEU A 334 -23.56 10.14 15.59
N ASP A 335 -22.91 8.98 15.62
CA ASP A 335 -22.97 8.00 14.55
C ASP A 335 -24.38 7.41 14.40
N ARG A 336 -25.03 7.03 15.51
CA ARG A 336 -26.35 6.36 15.48
C ARG A 336 -27.52 7.31 15.26
N ILE A 337 -27.47 8.51 15.85
CA ILE A 337 -28.56 9.49 15.81
C ILE A 337 -28.25 10.57 14.78
N GLY A 338 -27.04 11.11 14.79
CA GLY A 338 -26.64 12.22 13.94
C GLY A 338 -26.70 11.89 12.44
N THR A 339 -26.26 10.70 12.04
CA THR A 339 -26.31 10.27 10.62
C THR A 339 -27.73 10.08 10.12
N ARG A 340 -28.64 9.57 10.98
CA ARG A 340 -30.07 9.42 10.63
C ARG A 340 -30.75 10.75 10.31
N PHE A 341 -30.27 11.82 10.93
CA PHE A 341 -30.77 13.18 10.71
C PHE A 341 -29.76 14.06 9.95
N ALA A 342 -28.79 13.44 9.24
CA ALA A 342 -27.80 14.17 8.48
C ALA A 342 -28.50 15.07 7.45
N ARG A 343 -28.30 16.39 7.57
CA ARG A 343 -28.85 17.34 6.59
C ARG A 343 -28.02 17.26 5.32
N ARG A 344 -28.63 16.80 4.22
CA ARG A 344 -28.08 16.97 2.88
C ARG A 344 -28.67 18.24 2.28
N LEU A 345 -27.82 19.19 1.88
CA LEU A 345 -28.31 20.37 1.17
C LEU A 345 -28.90 19.93 -0.17
N ALA A 346 -30.14 20.34 -0.44
CA ALA A 346 -30.67 20.30 -1.78
C ALA A 346 -29.82 21.22 -2.66
N VAL A 347 -29.46 20.74 -3.85
CA VAL A 347 -28.61 21.48 -4.80
C VAL A 347 -29.50 22.04 -5.90
N PRO A 348 -30.03 23.26 -5.76
CA PRO A 348 -30.86 23.90 -6.78
C PRO A 348 -30.07 24.09 -8.09
N PRO A 349 -30.73 24.21 -9.25
CA PRO A 349 -30.06 24.53 -10.51
C PRO A 349 -29.32 25.87 -10.44
N ILE A 350 -28.31 26.04 -11.28
CA ILE A 350 -27.56 27.31 -11.40
C ILE A 350 -28.50 28.35 -11.99
N ALA A 351 -28.67 29.48 -11.30
CA ALA A 351 -29.51 30.60 -11.71
C ALA A 351 -28.79 31.55 -12.68
N SER A 352 -27.49 31.81 -12.45
CA SER A 352 -26.69 32.67 -13.34
C SER A 352 -25.20 32.37 -13.23
N VAL A 353 -24.47 32.73 -14.29
CA VAL A 353 -23.00 32.76 -14.32
C VAL A 353 -22.58 34.14 -14.81
N GLU A 354 -21.79 34.85 -14.01
CA GLU A 354 -21.27 36.18 -14.32
C GLU A 354 -19.76 36.10 -14.55
N ALA A 355 -19.25 36.77 -15.58
CA ALA A 355 -17.81 36.81 -15.91
C ALA A 355 -17.34 38.27 -15.94
N PRO A 356 -17.17 38.92 -14.77
CA PRO A 356 -16.65 40.27 -14.72
C PRO A 356 -15.19 40.33 -15.20
N PRO A 357 -14.80 41.32 -16.01
CA PRO A 357 -13.45 41.41 -16.57
C PRO A 357 -12.42 41.98 -15.59
N THR A 358 -12.85 42.45 -14.41
CA THR A 358 -11.97 43.09 -13.42
C THR A 358 -12.14 42.45 -12.04
N LEU A 359 -11.08 42.52 -11.24
CA LEU A 359 -11.11 42.03 -9.86
C LEU A 359 -12.19 42.74 -9.04
N ARG A 360 -12.33 44.06 -9.21
CA ARG A 360 -13.35 44.85 -8.50
C ARG A 360 -14.76 44.38 -8.85
N GLY A 361 -15.04 44.15 -10.13
CA GLY A 361 -16.34 43.63 -10.59
C GLY A 361 -16.66 42.26 -10.01
N ALA A 362 -15.66 41.37 -9.88
CA ALA A 362 -15.84 40.07 -9.23
C ALA A 362 -16.16 40.19 -7.74
N LEU A 363 -15.43 41.04 -7.00
CA LEU A 363 -15.67 41.25 -5.57
C LEU A 363 -17.05 41.87 -5.33
N ASP A 364 -17.45 42.86 -6.14
CA ASP A 364 -18.77 43.48 -6.04
C ASP A 364 -19.88 42.46 -6.38
N ALA A 365 -19.65 41.57 -7.35
CA ALA A 365 -20.59 40.51 -7.69
C ALA A 365 -20.78 39.50 -6.56
N LEU A 366 -19.69 39.12 -5.90
CA LEU A 366 -19.69 38.22 -4.74
C LEU A 366 -20.28 38.87 -3.47
N ALA A 367 -20.20 40.20 -3.35
CA ALA A 367 -20.70 40.95 -2.19
C ALA A 367 -22.22 41.17 -2.20
N ARG A 368 -22.92 40.89 -3.30
CA ARG A 368 -24.39 41.04 -3.38
C ARG A 368 -25.06 40.02 -2.44
N HIS A 369 -25.38 40.48 -1.22
CA HIS A 369 -25.74 39.78 0.02
C HIS A 369 -26.91 38.76 0.01
N ASP A 370 -26.94 37.76 -0.87
CA ASP A 370 -27.93 36.67 -0.79
C ASP A 370 -27.34 35.30 -0.43
N GLY A 371 -26.04 35.23 -0.16
CA GLY A 371 -25.30 34.00 0.16
C GLY A 371 -25.40 32.90 -0.91
N ALA A 372 -25.92 33.25 -2.09
CA ALA A 372 -26.10 32.34 -3.20
C ALA A 372 -25.00 32.50 -4.26
N ALA A 373 -24.19 33.56 -4.15
CA ALA A 373 -23.05 33.81 -5.02
C ALA A 373 -21.77 33.10 -4.54
N ALA A 374 -21.11 32.38 -5.44
CA ALA A 374 -19.82 31.75 -5.15
C ALA A 374 -18.85 31.83 -6.35
N PRO A 375 -17.53 31.94 -6.09
CA PRO A 375 -16.55 32.06 -7.16
C PRO A 375 -16.33 30.73 -7.88
N ILE A 376 -16.27 30.77 -9.21
CA ILE A 376 -15.93 29.64 -10.09
C ILE A 376 -14.69 29.96 -10.93
N GLY A 377 -13.77 29.01 -11.06
CA GLY A 377 -12.46 29.28 -11.66
C GLY A 377 -11.58 30.10 -10.72
N GLY A 378 -10.30 30.31 -11.07
CA GLY A 378 -9.35 31.06 -10.23
C GLY A 378 -8.99 30.44 -8.88
N GLY A 379 -9.68 29.38 -8.46
CA GLY A 379 -9.21 28.56 -7.37
C GLY A 379 -10.23 27.92 -6.45
N THR A 380 -11.33 27.43 -6.98
CA THR A 380 -12.38 26.79 -6.17
C THR A 380 -12.70 25.40 -6.72
N ASP A 381 -13.05 24.48 -5.82
CA ASP A 381 -13.64 23.18 -6.19
C ASP A 381 -15.17 23.21 -6.11
N LEU A 382 -15.76 24.40 -6.35
CA LEU A 382 -17.19 24.71 -6.16
C LEU A 382 -18.12 23.72 -6.87
N LEU A 383 -17.83 23.36 -8.12
CA LEU A 383 -18.67 22.41 -8.86
C LEU A 383 -18.71 21.02 -8.20
N LEU A 384 -17.59 20.61 -7.62
CA LEU A 384 -17.50 19.35 -6.89
C LEU A 384 -18.18 19.44 -5.54
N GLN A 385 -18.03 20.56 -4.83
CA GLN A 385 -18.77 20.85 -3.60
C GLN A 385 -20.30 20.82 -3.83
N ARG A 386 -20.77 21.42 -4.93
CA ARG A 386 -22.19 21.36 -5.33
C ARG A 386 -22.63 19.94 -5.61
N ARG A 387 -21.87 19.16 -6.39
CA ARG A 387 -22.19 17.73 -6.65
C ARG A 387 -22.27 16.91 -5.36
N GLN A 388 -21.50 17.28 -4.35
CA GLN A 388 -21.45 16.60 -3.05
C GLN A 388 -22.47 17.16 -2.03
N GLY A 389 -23.30 18.14 -2.40
CA GLY A 389 -24.31 18.72 -1.52
C GLY A 389 -23.72 19.53 -0.36
N LEU A 390 -22.55 20.16 -0.56
CA LEU A 390 -21.85 20.93 0.47
C LEU A 390 -22.12 22.43 0.38
N THR A 391 -22.61 22.88 -0.77
CA THR A 391 -22.99 24.27 -1.02
C THR A 391 -24.18 24.32 -1.97
N ALA A 392 -25.09 25.26 -1.71
CA ALA A 392 -26.28 25.49 -2.51
C ALA A 392 -26.13 26.69 -3.48
N ALA A 393 -24.94 27.29 -3.61
CA ALA A 393 -24.70 28.52 -4.36
C ALA A 393 -25.24 28.51 -5.80
N THR A 394 -26.31 29.26 -6.09
CA THR A 394 -26.98 29.28 -7.39
C THR A 394 -26.41 30.30 -8.36
N ARG A 395 -25.61 31.28 -7.91
CA ARG A 395 -24.98 32.29 -8.75
C ARG A 395 -23.48 32.07 -8.76
N LEU A 396 -22.88 31.98 -9.94
CA LEU A 396 -21.46 31.68 -10.09
C LEU A 396 -20.72 32.89 -10.64
N VAL A 397 -19.64 33.32 -9.99
CA VAL A 397 -18.80 34.43 -10.46
C VAL A 397 -17.48 33.88 -11.01
N SER A 398 -17.31 33.94 -12.33
CA SER A 398 -16.12 33.45 -13.02
C SER A 398 -14.92 34.35 -12.74
N LEU A 399 -13.84 33.76 -12.22
CA LEU A 399 -12.56 34.45 -12.01
C LEU A 399 -11.59 34.30 -13.20
N ARG A 400 -11.99 33.57 -14.24
CA ARG A 400 -11.09 33.15 -15.33
C ARG A 400 -10.60 34.30 -16.20
N GLU A 401 -11.45 35.30 -16.44
CA GLU A 401 -11.18 36.40 -17.38
C GLU A 401 -10.51 37.61 -16.71
N ILE A 402 -10.18 37.51 -15.42
CA ILE A 402 -9.60 38.61 -14.63
C ILE A 402 -8.08 38.56 -14.81
N GLU A 403 -7.54 39.44 -15.67
CA GLU A 403 -6.11 39.51 -15.96
C GLU A 403 -5.27 39.80 -14.72
N GLU A 404 -5.80 40.59 -13.77
CA GLU A 404 -5.11 40.95 -12.53
C GLU A 404 -4.75 39.72 -11.67
N LEU A 405 -5.49 38.62 -11.80
CA LEU A 405 -5.23 37.37 -11.09
C LEU A 405 -4.18 36.50 -11.80
N GLY A 406 -3.85 36.79 -13.05
CA GLY A 406 -2.90 36.02 -13.88
C GLY A 406 -1.47 36.55 -13.87
N ALA A 407 -1.17 37.62 -13.12
CA ALA A 407 0.13 38.27 -13.15
C ALA A 407 1.15 37.62 -12.19
N VAL A 408 2.39 37.50 -12.66
CA VAL A 408 3.58 37.22 -11.83
C VAL A 408 4.49 38.45 -11.88
N ARG A 409 4.94 38.90 -10.71
CA ARG A 409 5.83 40.05 -10.54
C ARG A 409 6.98 39.64 -9.64
N ALA A 410 8.20 39.88 -10.10
CA ALA A 410 9.39 39.62 -9.32
C ALA A 410 10.34 40.81 -9.47
N ASP A 411 10.49 41.58 -8.39
CA ASP A 411 11.31 42.78 -8.33
C ASP A 411 12.34 42.69 -7.18
N GLY A 412 13.08 43.77 -6.93
CA GLY A 412 14.08 43.80 -5.84
C GLY A 412 13.49 43.71 -4.42
N GLY A 413 12.17 43.89 -4.26
CA GLY A 413 11.44 43.79 -3.00
C GLY A 413 10.86 42.40 -2.72
N GLY A 414 10.88 41.49 -3.70
CA GLY A 414 10.45 40.10 -3.55
C GLY A 414 9.67 39.58 -4.74
N VAL A 415 8.77 38.63 -4.47
CA VAL A 415 7.97 37.97 -5.49
C VAL A 415 6.49 38.04 -5.12
N GLU A 416 5.66 38.47 -6.07
CA GLU A 416 4.20 38.49 -5.96
C GLU A 416 3.59 37.75 -7.16
N PHE A 417 2.61 36.87 -6.93
CA PHE A 417 1.90 36.20 -8.01
C PHE A 417 0.42 36.04 -7.70
N GLY A 418 -0.41 36.21 -8.73
CA GLY A 418 -1.86 36.14 -8.62
C GLY A 418 -2.40 34.73 -8.43
N ALA A 419 -3.60 34.64 -7.86
CA ALA A 419 -4.28 33.37 -7.58
C ALA A 419 -4.71 32.62 -8.85
N GLY A 420 -4.84 33.31 -9.97
CA GLY A 420 -5.18 32.77 -11.29
C GLY A 420 -3.97 32.23 -12.07
N VAL A 421 -2.75 32.48 -11.61
CA VAL A 421 -1.52 31.92 -12.21
C VAL A 421 -1.57 30.40 -12.14
N THR A 422 -1.30 29.72 -13.28
CA THR A 422 -1.26 28.26 -13.31
C THR A 422 0.00 27.73 -12.65
N LEU A 423 -0.05 26.54 -12.05
CA LEU A 423 1.12 25.94 -11.40
C LEU A 423 2.29 25.79 -12.39
N ALA A 424 2.01 25.41 -13.63
CA ALA A 424 3.02 25.33 -14.68
C ALA A 424 3.66 26.69 -15.02
N ALA A 425 2.85 27.77 -15.12
CA ALA A 425 3.37 29.11 -15.34
C ALA A 425 4.20 29.59 -14.14
N LEU A 426 3.72 29.36 -12.92
CA LEU A 426 4.42 29.68 -11.69
C LEU A 426 5.81 29.04 -11.63
N ALA A 427 5.89 27.73 -11.88
CA ALA A 427 7.17 27.01 -11.86
C ALA A 427 8.13 27.48 -12.96
N ARG A 428 7.62 27.81 -14.14
CA ARG A 428 8.42 28.33 -15.25
C ARG A 428 8.97 29.74 -14.97
N GLU A 429 8.13 30.63 -14.44
CA GLU A 429 8.47 32.05 -14.29
C GLU A 429 9.26 32.34 -13.01
N LEU A 430 9.06 31.54 -11.97
CA LEU A 430 9.75 31.72 -10.69
C LEU A 430 10.81 30.66 -10.39
N GLY A 431 10.90 29.57 -11.17
CA GLY A 431 11.76 28.43 -10.84
C GLY A 431 13.24 28.78 -10.68
N GLU A 432 13.76 29.73 -11.46
CA GLU A 432 15.15 30.19 -11.31
C GLU A 432 15.36 31.05 -10.07
N ARG A 433 14.35 31.84 -9.67
CA ARG A 433 14.44 32.77 -8.54
C ARG A 433 14.09 32.13 -7.21
N VAL A 434 13.18 31.16 -7.22
CA VAL A 434 12.69 30.43 -6.05
C VAL A 434 12.60 28.94 -6.40
N PRO A 435 13.74 28.20 -6.42
CA PRO A 435 13.78 26.79 -6.83
C PRO A 435 12.78 25.90 -6.08
N LEU A 436 12.54 26.18 -4.80
CA LEU A 436 11.57 25.46 -3.97
C LEU A 436 10.16 25.43 -4.58
N ILE A 437 9.74 26.48 -5.30
CA ILE A 437 8.44 26.52 -5.97
C ILE A 437 8.43 25.56 -7.16
N ALA A 438 9.47 25.56 -8.00
CA ALA A 438 9.53 24.66 -9.15
C ALA A 438 9.62 23.19 -8.73
N GLU A 439 10.42 22.89 -7.71
CA GLU A 439 10.55 21.53 -7.16
C GLU A 439 9.23 21.03 -6.57
N SER A 440 8.59 21.82 -5.70
CA SER A 440 7.29 21.45 -5.12
C SER A 440 6.19 21.35 -6.16
N VAL A 441 6.14 22.25 -7.14
CA VAL A 441 5.18 22.14 -8.25
C VAL A 441 5.46 20.89 -9.08
N GLY A 442 6.72 20.54 -9.30
CA GLY A 442 7.12 19.33 -10.03
C GLY A 442 6.51 18.04 -9.47
N THR A 443 6.27 18.00 -8.15
CA THR A 443 5.65 16.84 -7.47
C THR A 443 4.12 16.85 -7.48
N ILE A 444 3.47 17.92 -7.96
CA ILE A 444 2.01 18.05 -7.98
C ILE A 444 1.44 17.51 -9.29
N ALA A 445 0.68 16.41 -9.22
CA ALA A 445 -0.13 15.86 -10.32
C ALA A 445 0.65 15.67 -11.65
N SER A 446 -0.07 15.49 -12.76
CA SER A 446 0.54 15.42 -14.10
C SER A 446 0.77 16.81 -14.69
N ALA A 447 1.61 16.91 -15.73
CA ALA A 447 1.87 18.16 -16.44
C ALA A 447 0.58 18.79 -17.00
N GLN A 448 -0.37 17.97 -17.48
CA GLN A 448 -1.67 18.46 -17.98
C GLN A 448 -2.50 19.11 -16.89
N VAL A 449 -2.52 18.52 -15.68
CA VAL A 449 -3.22 19.11 -14.53
C VAL A 449 -2.56 20.40 -14.11
N ARG A 450 -1.22 20.46 -14.03
CA ARG A 450 -0.49 21.68 -13.66
C ARG A 450 -0.68 22.84 -14.65
N ALA A 451 -0.93 22.53 -15.92
CA ALA A 451 -1.19 23.53 -16.94
C ALA A 451 -2.53 24.26 -16.75
N VAL A 452 -3.47 23.65 -16.01
CA VAL A 452 -4.81 24.22 -15.77
C VAL A 452 -5.09 24.54 -14.30
N ALA A 453 -4.41 23.89 -13.37
CA ALA A 453 -4.53 24.14 -11.94
C ALA A 453 -3.90 25.49 -11.59
N THR A 454 -4.61 26.32 -10.84
CA THR A 454 -4.13 27.65 -10.42
C THR A 454 -3.61 27.64 -8.98
N VAL A 455 -2.82 28.65 -8.63
CA VAL A 455 -2.33 28.88 -7.26
C VAL A 455 -3.49 28.92 -6.26
N GLY A 456 -4.53 29.72 -6.54
CA GLY A 456 -5.71 29.81 -5.69
C GLY A 456 -6.39 28.45 -5.52
N GLY A 457 -6.46 27.66 -6.61
CA GLY A 457 -7.12 26.35 -6.61
C GLY A 457 -6.39 25.34 -5.77
N ASN A 458 -5.07 25.39 -5.80
CA ASN A 458 -4.24 24.56 -4.96
C ASN A 458 -4.38 24.95 -3.47
N LEU A 459 -4.37 26.25 -3.14
CA LEU A 459 -4.44 26.73 -1.74
C LEU A 459 -5.82 26.54 -1.08
N VAL A 460 -6.90 26.74 -1.85
CA VAL A 460 -8.29 26.78 -1.34
C VAL A 460 -9.00 25.44 -1.53
N GLN A 461 -8.34 24.43 -2.11
CA GLN A 461 -8.91 23.09 -2.30
C GLN A 461 -9.55 22.54 -1.02
N GLN A 462 -10.75 21.98 -1.14
CA GLN A 462 -11.42 21.37 0.01
C GLN A 462 -10.67 20.12 0.45
N LYS A 463 -10.50 19.97 1.77
CA LYS A 463 -9.71 18.91 2.38
C LYS A 463 -10.57 17.68 2.57
N ARG A 464 -10.18 16.58 1.94
CA ARG A 464 -10.96 15.33 1.85
C ARG A 464 -10.16 14.16 2.42
N CYS A 465 -10.56 13.68 3.60
CA CYS A 465 -10.09 12.39 4.12
C CYS A 465 -10.83 11.23 3.44
N TRP A 466 -10.42 10.01 3.74
CA TRP A 466 -11.04 8.79 3.18
C TRP A 466 -12.54 8.71 3.48
N PHE A 467 -12.94 8.90 4.74
CA PHE A 467 -14.35 8.91 5.12
C PHE A 467 -15.19 9.93 4.34
N PHE A 468 -14.62 11.11 4.08
CA PHE A 468 -15.28 12.13 3.28
C PHE A 468 -15.51 11.68 1.83
N ARG A 469 -14.62 10.88 1.23
CA ARG A 469 -14.74 10.43 -0.16
C ARG A 469 -15.65 9.22 -0.30
N SER A 470 -15.57 8.30 0.64
CA SER A 470 -16.29 7.02 0.61
C SER A 470 -17.78 7.14 0.97
N GLY A 471 -18.31 8.36 1.06
CA GLY A 471 -19.75 8.56 1.16
C GLY A 471 -20.30 8.73 2.58
N PHE A 472 -19.46 8.62 3.61
CA PHE A 472 -19.89 8.70 5.01
C PHE A 472 -20.48 10.09 5.33
N ASP A 473 -21.59 10.10 6.08
CA ASP A 473 -22.19 11.31 6.61
C ASP A 473 -21.37 11.80 7.82
N CYS A 474 -20.15 12.29 7.54
CA CYS A 474 -19.24 12.87 8.52
C CYS A 474 -19.60 14.32 8.85
N TYR A 475 -18.99 14.91 9.88
CA TYR A 475 -19.29 16.28 10.30
C TYR A 475 -19.17 17.34 9.18
N LYS A 476 -18.29 17.14 8.18
CA LYS A 476 -18.14 18.05 7.01
C LYS A 476 -19.29 17.93 6.01
N ARG A 477 -20.00 16.79 5.98
CA ARG A 477 -21.05 16.49 5.00
C ARG A 477 -22.44 16.62 5.62
N GLY A 478 -22.66 15.99 6.77
CA GLY A 478 -23.94 15.97 7.49
C GLY A 478 -24.07 17.04 8.57
N GLY A 479 -23.04 17.86 8.79
CA GLY A 479 -23.02 18.95 9.76
C GLY A 479 -22.58 18.52 11.17
N VAL A 480 -22.65 19.46 12.12
CA VAL A 480 -22.10 19.29 13.48
C VAL A 480 -22.66 18.10 14.27
N THR A 481 -23.86 17.64 13.91
CA THR A 481 -24.55 16.47 14.47
C THR A 481 -23.93 15.14 14.06
N CYS A 482 -23.08 15.11 13.04
CA CYS A 482 -22.40 13.91 12.57
C CYS A 482 -21.00 13.78 13.20
N PRO A 483 -20.49 12.54 13.41
CA PRO A 483 -19.17 12.35 13.98
C PRO A 483 -18.06 12.68 12.97
N CYS A 484 -16.83 12.83 13.47
CA CYS A 484 -15.66 12.72 12.60
C CYS A 484 -15.02 11.35 12.81
N TYR A 485 -15.24 10.43 11.86
CA TYR A 485 -14.68 9.08 11.86
C TYR A 485 -13.14 9.07 11.85
N ALA A 486 -12.51 10.12 11.32
CA ALA A 486 -11.05 10.27 11.37
C ALA A 486 -10.50 10.38 12.79
N VAL A 487 -11.34 10.80 13.75
CA VAL A 487 -10.92 10.88 15.13
C VAL A 487 -10.74 9.50 15.73
N GLU A 488 -11.52 8.49 15.35
CA GLU A 488 -11.45 7.12 15.92
C GLU A 488 -10.77 6.08 15.02
N GLY A 489 -10.85 6.25 13.70
CA GLY A 489 -10.38 5.24 12.75
C GLY A 489 -8.97 5.43 12.21
N ASP A 490 -8.74 4.78 11.07
CA ASP A 490 -7.45 4.43 10.47
C ASP A 490 -6.46 5.58 10.23
N HIS A 491 -6.95 6.82 10.10
CA HIS A 491 -6.11 8.00 9.90
C HIS A 491 -5.13 8.30 11.04
N ARG A 492 -5.37 7.75 12.25
CA ARG A 492 -4.40 7.83 13.36
C ARG A 492 -3.09 7.09 13.05
N PHE A 493 -3.12 6.07 12.19
CA PHE A 493 -1.96 5.26 11.81
C PHE A 493 -1.19 5.86 10.63
N TYR A 494 -1.88 6.48 9.67
CA TYR A 494 -1.26 7.01 8.43
C TYR A 494 -1.09 8.55 8.38
N HIS A 495 -1.76 9.30 9.25
CA HIS A 495 -1.74 10.78 9.27
C HIS A 495 -1.54 11.28 10.69
N ALA A 496 -0.33 11.11 11.22
CA ALA A 496 0.02 11.50 12.58
C ALA A 496 0.09 13.04 12.75
N ALA A 497 -1.05 13.70 12.98
CA ALA A 497 -1.09 15.05 13.53
C ALA A 497 -1.63 15.02 14.97
N LEU A 498 -0.76 14.63 15.91
CA LEU A 498 -1.04 14.69 17.34
C LEU A 498 -1.35 16.14 17.75
N GLY A 499 -2.59 16.40 18.19
CA GLY A 499 -3.08 17.74 18.54
C GLY A 499 -3.77 18.54 17.42
N ALA A 500 -4.16 17.89 16.32
CA ALA A 500 -5.00 18.49 15.26
C ALA A 500 -6.45 18.74 15.71
N HIS A 501 -7.23 19.44 14.88
CA HIS A 501 -8.64 19.78 15.11
C HIS A 501 -9.57 18.53 15.12
N ARG A 502 -10.89 18.73 15.27
CA ARG A 502 -11.93 17.67 15.16
C ARG A 502 -11.85 16.89 13.84
N CYS A 503 -11.31 17.48 12.77
CA CYS A 503 -11.01 16.76 11.52
C CYS A 503 -9.51 16.54 11.36
N GLN A 504 -9.13 15.37 10.85
CA GLN A 504 -7.74 14.99 10.64
C GLN A 504 -7.42 14.80 9.14
N ALA A 505 -8.01 15.64 8.28
CA ALA A 505 -7.57 15.73 6.89
C ALA A 505 -6.40 16.71 6.78
N VAL A 506 -5.29 16.27 6.20
CA VAL A 506 -4.18 17.17 5.84
C VAL A 506 -4.55 18.01 4.62
N THR A 507 -3.94 19.19 4.48
CA THR A 507 -4.06 19.96 3.25
C THR A 507 -3.40 19.18 2.10
N PRO A 508 -4.06 19.01 0.94
CA PRO A 508 -3.47 18.31 -0.21
C PRO A 508 -2.46 19.18 -0.99
N SER A 509 -2.23 20.42 -0.55
CA SER A 509 -1.44 21.42 -1.26
C SER A 509 0.05 21.31 -0.89
N ASP A 510 0.85 20.68 -1.74
CA ASP A 510 2.32 20.70 -1.62
C ASP A 510 2.85 22.14 -1.71
N LEU A 511 2.21 22.98 -2.53
CA LEU A 511 2.56 24.40 -2.66
C LEU A 511 2.34 25.17 -1.35
N ALA A 512 1.29 24.88 -0.58
CA ALA A 512 1.08 25.51 0.72
C ALA A 512 2.23 25.21 1.68
N THR A 513 2.76 23.98 1.66
CA THR A 513 3.93 23.60 2.47
C THR A 513 5.18 24.38 2.06
N ALA A 514 5.44 24.49 0.77
CA ALA A 514 6.55 25.31 0.25
C ALA A 514 6.40 26.79 0.64
N LEU A 515 5.19 27.34 0.50
CA LEU A 515 4.91 28.73 0.87
C LEU A 515 5.02 28.99 2.37
N MET A 516 4.66 28.01 3.22
CA MET A 516 4.89 28.08 4.66
C MET A 516 6.38 28.16 4.99
N ALA A 517 7.24 27.39 4.31
CA ALA A 517 8.69 27.47 4.49
C ALA A 517 9.29 28.81 4.02
N LEU A 518 8.62 29.49 3.09
CA LEU A 518 9.00 30.79 2.54
C LEU A 518 8.35 31.97 3.28
N ASP A 519 7.71 31.75 4.44
CA ASP A 519 7.02 32.78 5.22
C ASP A 519 6.04 33.63 4.38
N ALA A 520 5.41 33.02 3.37
CA ALA A 520 4.59 33.74 2.42
C ALA A 520 3.35 34.38 3.07
N SER A 521 2.86 35.47 2.47
CA SER A 521 1.61 36.12 2.84
C SER A 521 0.56 35.94 1.74
N VAL A 522 -0.63 35.49 2.12
CA VAL A 522 -1.78 35.35 1.23
C VAL A 522 -2.62 36.63 1.31
N VAL A 523 -2.86 37.27 0.18
CA VAL A 523 -3.73 38.45 0.08
C VAL A 523 -5.14 37.99 -0.30
N ILE A 524 -6.10 38.43 0.50
CA ILE A 524 -7.51 38.10 0.40
C ILE A 524 -8.27 39.35 0.03
N GLY A 525 -9.06 39.29 -1.04
CA GLY A 525 -9.95 40.36 -1.46
C GLY A 525 -11.40 40.05 -1.06
N GLY A 526 -12.11 41.06 -0.58
CA GLY A 526 -13.54 41.00 -0.26
C GLY A 526 -14.20 42.37 -0.41
N ALA A 527 -15.45 42.47 0.03
CA ALA A 527 -16.24 43.72 -0.05
C ALA A 527 -15.58 44.91 0.69
N LEU A 528 -14.85 44.63 1.77
CA LEU A 528 -14.19 45.63 2.61
C LEU A 528 -12.77 46.00 2.12
N GLY A 529 -12.34 45.48 0.96
CA GLY A 529 -10.99 45.68 0.41
C GLY A 529 -10.11 44.44 0.52
N GLU A 530 -8.80 44.64 0.46
CA GLU A 530 -7.81 43.57 0.57
C GLU A 530 -7.17 43.51 1.96
N ARG A 531 -6.89 42.28 2.43
CA ARG A 531 -6.14 42.02 3.65
C ARG A 531 -5.09 40.95 3.41
N ALA A 532 -3.90 41.12 3.99
CA ALA A 532 -2.83 40.12 3.95
C ALA A 532 -2.84 39.26 5.21
N VAL A 533 -2.66 37.95 5.04
CA VAL A 533 -2.60 36.98 6.14
C VAL A 533 -1.37 36.09 5.94
N PRO A 534 -0.51 35.89 6.95
CA PRO A 534 0.57 34.92 6.86
C PRO A 534 0.02 33.54 6.51
N ILE A 535 0.67 32.80 5.60
CA ILE A 535 0.19 31.50 5.12
C ILE A 535 -0.03 30.50 6.27
N GLY A 536 0.78 30.56 7.33
CA GLY A 536 0.59 29.74 8.54
C GLY A 536 -0.69 30.06 9.31
N ALA A 537 -1.22 31.29 9.19
CA ALA A 537 -2.48 31.73 9.77
C ALA A 537 -3.66 31.67 8.77
N PHE A 538 -3.38 31.46 7.47
CA PHE A 538 -4.40 31.32 6.43
C PHE A 538 -5.27 30.08 6.64
N TYR A 539 -4.73 29.04 7.26
CA TYR A 539 -5.46 27.82 7.61
C TYR A 539 -5.85 27.82 9.10
N ARG A 540 -7.15 27.96 9.39
CA ARG A 540 -7.75 27.72 10.71
C ARG A 540 -8.07 26.22 10.84
N GLY A 541 -7.47 25.55 11.82
CA GLY A 541 -7.71 24.13 12.03
C GLY A 541 -7.22 23.24 10.87
N PRO A 542 -7.90 22.14 10.51
CA PRO A 542 -7.41 21.13 9.58
C PRO A 542 -7.67 21.56 8.13
N GLY A 543 -7.10 22.72 7.80
CA GLY A 543 -7.14 23.30 6.47
C GLY A 543 -8.39 24.11 6.14
N GLU A 544 -9.26 24.47 7.08
CA GLU A 544 -10.29 25.48 6.76
C GLU A 544 -9.59 26.81 6.54
N THR A 545 -9.89 27.50 5.44
CA THR A 545 -9.23 28.79 5.16
C THR A 545 -9.89 29.89 5.98
N VAL A 546 -9.18 30.99 6.24
CA VAL A 546 -9.75 32.19 6.88
C VAL A 546 -10.69 33.00 5.99
N LEU A 547 -11.00 32.53 4.77
CA LEU A 547 -11.90 33.18 3.84
C LEU A 547 -13.31 33.23 4.42
N ALA A 548 -13.88 34.43 4.50
CA ALA A 548 -15.28 34.66 4.75
C ALA A 548 -16.10 34.50 3.46
N GLU A 549 -17.42 34.51 3.62
CA GLU A 549 -18.34 34.50 2.47
C GLU A 549 -18.09 35.70 1.56
N GLY A 550 -17.96 35.43 0.25
CA GLY A 550 -17.64 36.45 -0.75
C GLY A 550 -16.17 36.88 -0.82
N GLU A 551 -15.28 36.32 0.02
CA GLU A 551 -13.84 36.56 -0.08
C GLU A 551 -13.14 35.57 -1.03
N ILE A 552 -12.10 36.03 -1.72
CA ILE A 552 -11.23 35.22 -2.59
C ILE A 552 -9.77 35.49 -2.31
N VAL A 553 -8.91 34.50 -2.57
CA VAL A 553 -7.47 34.74 -2.64
C VAL A 553 -7.19 35.51 -3.92
N THR A 554 -6.53 36.67 -3.83
CA THR A 554 -6.20 37.48 -5.00
C THR A 554 -4.76 37.24 -5.45
N ARG A 555 -3.83 37.15 -4.49
CA ARG A 555 -2.39 36.97 -4.75
C ARG A 555 -1.64 36.43 -3.54
N VAL A 556 -0.41 35.99 -3.76
CA VAL A 556 0.54 35.55 -2.74
C VAL A 556 1.81 36.40 -2.85
N ARG A 557 2.39 36.76 -1.71
CA ARG A 557 3.63 37.55 -1.59
C ARG A 557 4.70 36.78 -0.85
N ILE A 558 5.92 36.84 -1.34
CA ILE A 558 7.14 36.28 -0.74
C ILE A 558 8.16 37.41 -0.68
N ALA A 559 8.70 37.67 0.51
CA ALA A 559 9.73 38.70 0.69
C ALA A 559 11.06 38.32 0.01
N ALA A 560 11.86 39.31 -0.39
CA ALA A 560 13.11 39.07 -1.12
C ALA A 560 14.10 38.16 -0.36
N ASP A 561 14.22 38.33 0.95
CA ASP A 561 15.08 37.52 1.81
C ASP A 561 14.62 36.06 1.85
N ALA A 562 13.30 35.82 1.90
CA ALA A 562 12.73 34.48 1.87
C ALA A 562 12.88 33.81 0.50
N ALA A 563 12.69 34.57 -0.58
CA ALA A 563 12.87 34.09 -1.96
C ALA A 563 14.33 33.67 -2.24
N ALA A 564 15.31 34.33 -1.63
CA ALA A 564 16.74 34.05 -1.81
C ALA A 564 17.28 32.89 -0.97
N ARG A 565 16.46 32.25 -0.12
CA ARG A 565 16.90 31.15 0.75
C ARG A 565 17.29 29.92 -0.09
N ALA A 566 18.43 29.33 0.22
CA ALA A 566 18.77 28.00 -0.28
C ALA A 566 17.83 26.97 0.38
N ALA A 567 16.97 26.35 -0.43
CA ALA A 567 15.98 25.39 0.04
C ALA A 567 15.76 24.31 -1.04
N ALA A 568 15.38 23.12 -0.60
CA ALA A 568 15.00 22.01 -1.47
C ALA A 568 13.66 21.43 -1.01
N PHE A 569 12.86 20.94 -1.94
CA PHE A 569 11.62 20.24 -1.68
C PHE A 569 11.75 18.77 -2.04
N GLU A 570 11.75 17.90 -1.03
CA GLU A 570 11.71 16.46 -1.20
C GLU A 570 10.40 15.90 -0.64
N LYS A 571 9.66 15.18 -1.48
CA LYS A 571 8.46 14.48 -1.08
C LYS A 571 8.82 13.06 -0.64
N LEU A 572 8.88 12.84 0.67
CA LEU A 572 9.33 11.58 1.31
C LEU A 572 8.47 10.34 0.97
N GLY A 573 7.35 10.52 0.26
CA GLY A 573 6.57 9.46 -0.36
C GLY A 573 5.81 9.95 -1.60
N LEU A 574 6.22 9.50 -2.78
CA LEU A 574 5.45 9.68 -4.01
C LEU A 574 4.34 8.63 -4.09
N TRP A 575 3.12 9.07 -3.83
CA TRP A 575 1.90 8.40 -4.27
C TRP A 575 1.66 8.81 -5.74
N GLN A 576 1.67 7.88 -6.70
CA GLN A 576 1.36 8.18 -8.12
C GLN A 576 -0.16 8.22 -8.36
N GLY A 577 -0.82 9.13 -7.65
CA GLY A 577 -2.25 9.45 -7.71
C GLY A 577 -2.61 10.53 -6.67
N ASP A 578 -3.87 10.93 -6.61
CA ASP A 578 -4.29 12.28 -6.21
C ASP A 578 -3.98 12.83 -4.79
N PHE A 579 -3.21 12.20 -3.88
CA PHE A 579 -3.01 12.77 -2.52
C PHE A 579 -1.64 12.58 -1.88
N ALA A 580 -1.19 13.66 -1.21
CA ALA A 580 0.00 13.71 -0.38
C ALA A 580 -0.20 13.02 0.98
N VAL A 581 0.80 12.26 1.41
CA VAL A 581 1.03 11.82 2.80
C VAL A 581 2.25 12.62 3.26
N ALA A 582 2.16 13.26 4.43
CA ALA A 582 3.24 14.08 5.00
C ALA A 582 4.12 13.24 5.92
#